data_AF-A0A0G4L915-F1
#
_entry.id   AF-A0A0G4L915-F1
#
_cell.length_a   1.000
_cell.length_b   1.000
_cell.length_c   1.000
_cell.angle_alpha   90.00
_cell.angle_beta   90.00
_cell.angle_gamma   90.00
#
_symmetry.space_group_name_H-M   'P 1'
#
loop_
_entity.id
_entity.type
_entity.pdbx_description
1 polymer ?
#
loop_
_entity_poly.entity_id
_entity_poly.type
_entity_poly.pdbx_seq_one_letter_code
_entity_poly.pdbx_strand_id
1 'polypeptide(L)'
;MGINGIDVYPYYIEVAFVFNNVAGRGYAPNPFEGRPQSYVELADLMSKMWVSFIHGGDPNVDAVQWPKYSGANPTNLVFDPSRDNLRYTEVDDYREAGIDYLLNSVFV
;
A
#
# COMPACT_ATOMS: atom_id res chain seq x y z
N MET A 1 6.41 0.32 18.06
CA MET A 1 5.42 0.65 19.11
C MET A 1 4.79 1.98 18.71
N GLY A 2 3.55 1.96 18.23
CA GLY A 2 2.82 3.19 17.87
C GLY A 2 2.37 3.92 19.13
N ILE A 3 2.39 5.25 19.08
CA ILE A 3 1.91 6.11 20.16
C ILE A 3 0.43 6.40 19.87
N ASN A 4 -0.44 6.27 20.87
CA ASN A 4 -1.88 6.60 20.83
C ASN A 4 -2.79 5.70 19.98
N GLY A 5 -2.51 4.41 19.84
CA GLY A 5 -3.40 3.48 19.12
C GLY A 5 -3.45 3.72 17.60
N ILE A 6 -2.65 4.67 17.10
CA ILE A 6 -2.29 4.78 15.70
C ILE A 6 -1.07 3.89 15.52
N ASP A 7 -1.23 2.77 14.80
CA ASP A 7 -0.10 2.10 14.20
C ASP A 7 0.51 3.10 13.21
N VAL A 8 1.44 3.93 13.69
CA VAL A 8 2.29 4.74 12.83
C VAL A 8 3.13 3.73 12.08
N TYR A 9 2.75 3.46 10.83
CA TYR A 9 3.56 2.67 9.94
C TYR A 9 4.87 3.46 9.72
N PRO A 10 5.99 3.01 10.29
CA PRO A 10 7.24 3.72 10.09
C PRO A 10 7.53 3.74 8.59
N TYR A 11 8.06 4.86 8.10
CA TYR A 11 8.66 4.91 6.77
C TYR A 11 9.50 3.65 6.52
N TYR A 12 9.38 3.04 5.33
CA TYR A 12 10.15 1.87 4.84
C TYR A 12 9.58 0.48 5.16
N ILE A 13 8.59 0.31 6.04
CA ILE A 13 8.12 -1.04 6.36
C ILE A 13 7.42 -1.76 5.21
N GLU A 14 6.82 -1.01 4.28
CA GLU A 14 6.09 -1.55 3.13
C GLU A 14 7.03 -2.37 2.24
N VAL A 15 8.33 -2.03 2.23
CA VAL A 15 9.36 -2.77 1.50
C VAL A 15 9.42 -4.23 1.95
N ALA A 16 9.18 -4.53 3.24
CA ALA A 16 9.13 -5.90 3.72
C ALA A 16 7.97 -6.69 3.09
N PHE A 17 6.84 -6.03 2.81
CA PHE A 17 5.67 -6.63 2.15
C PHE A 17 5.92 -6.80 0.65
N VAL A 18 6.50 -5.80 -0.03
CA VAL A 18 6.86 -5.88 -1.46
C VAL A 18 7.73 -7.09 -1.76
N PHE A 19 8.74 -7.34 -0.92
CA PHE A 19 9.68 -8.45 -1.09
C PHE A 19 9.23 -9.77 -0.45
N ASN A 20 8.03 -9.83 0.13
CA ASN A 20 7.56 -10.96 0.92
C ASN A 20 8.60 -11.43 1.98
N ASN A 21 9.30 -10.47 2.60
CA ASN A 21 10.32 -10.71 3.63
C ASN A 21 9.64 -10.92 4.99
N VAL A 22 8.78 -11.94 5.07
CA VAL A 22 7.97 -12.27 6.27
C VAL A 22 8.82 -12.66 7.47
N ALA A 23 10.08 -13.04 7.24
CA ALA A 23 11.07 -13.26 8.29
C ALA A 23 11.60 -11.96 8.92
N GLY A 24 11.25 -10.78 8.37
CA GLY A 24 11.65 -9.47 8.89
C GLY A 24 13.15 -9.20 8.84
N ARG A 25 13.90 -9.86 7.94
CA ARG A 25 15.37 -9.75 7.89
C ARG A 25 15.78 -8.32 7.56
N GLY A 26 16.63 -7.72 8.39
CA GLY A 26 17.07 -6.34 8.23
C GLY A 26 16.12 -5.29 8.84
N TYR A 27 15.04 -5.71 9.51
CA TYR A 27 14.12 -4.82 10.21
C TYR A 27 14.26 -4.96 11.73
N ALA A 28 14.27 -3.83 12.42
CA ALA A 28 14.25 -3.75 13.88
C ALA A 28 13.33 -2.58 14.30
N PRO A 29 12.08 -2.85 14.74
CA PRO A 29 11.48 -4.16 14.99
C PRO A 29 11.05 -4.90 13.71
N ASN A 30 10.86 -6.22 13.80
CA ASN A 30 10.29 -7.03 12.72
C ASN A 30 8.81 -6.63 12.49
N PRO A 31 8.41 -6.22 11.26
CA PRO A 31 7.05 -5.76 10.99
C PRO A 31 5.97 -6.85 11.10
N PHE A 32 6.36 -8.13 11.05
CA PHE A 32 5.44 -9.28 11.13
C PHE A 32 5.36 -9.90 12.53
N GLU A 33 6.27 -9.55 13.44
CA GLU A 33 6.33 -10.16 14.77
C GLU A 33 5.08 -9.79 15.59
N GLY A 34 4.41 -10.81 16.13
CA GLY A 34 3.17 -10.66 16.90
C GLY A 34 1.97 -10.18 16.09
N ARG A 35 2.06 -10.09 14.75
CA ARG A 35 0.95 -9.69 13.89
C ARG A 35 0.11 -10.91 13.46
N PRO A 36 -1.19 -10.71 13.15
CA PRO A 36 -2.04 -11.77 12.61
C PRO A 36 -1.55 -12.31 11.27
N GLN A 37 -1.99 -13.52 10.91
CA GLN A 37 -1.68 -14.17 9.63
C GLN A 37 -2.02 -13.30 8.41
N SER A 38 -3.02 -12.41 8.51
CA SER A 38 -3.40 -11.48 7.44
C SER A 38 -2.27 -10.54 7.01
N TYR A 39 -1.27 -10.28 7.85
CA TYR A 39 -0.08 -9.51 7.46
C TYR A 39 0.83 -10.30 6.50
N VAL A 40 0.96 -11.61 6.74
CA VAL A 40 1.74 -12.51 5.87
C VAL A 40 1.01 -12.70 4.54
N GLU A 41 -0.31 -12.86 4.57
CA GLU A 41 -1.14 -12.95 3.37
C GLU A 41 -1.10 -11.64 2.57
N LEU A 42 -1.07 -10.50 3.26
CA LEU A 42 -0.94 -9.19 2.61
C LEU A 42 0.43 -9.03 1.94
N ALA A 43 1.51 -9.52 2.55
CA ALA A 43 2.84 -9.51 1.93
C ALA A 43 2.88 -10.38 0.67
N ASP A 44 2.28 -11.57 0.70
CA ASP A 44 2.16 -12.43 -0.48
C ASP A 44 1.36 -11.75 -1.61
N LEU A 45 0.20 -11.15 -1.28
CA LEU A 45 -0.61 -10.39 -2.24
C LEU A 45 0.17 -9.22 -2.86
N MET A 46 0.77 -8.36 -2.02
CA MET A 46 1.50 -7.19 -2.49
C MET A 46 2.68 -7.57 -3.38
N SER A 47 3.42 -8.63 -3.01
CA SER A 47 4.55 -9.12 -3.80
C SER A 47 4.12 -9.63 -5.18
N LYS A 48 3.01 -10.40 -5.26
CA LYS A 48 2.44 -10.85 -6.53
C LYS A 48 1.99 -9.70 -7.41
N MET A 49 1.34 -8.69 -6.84
CA MET A 49 0.93 -7.49 -7.57
C MET A 49 2.14 -6.75 -8.16
N TRP A 50 3.24 -6.61 -7.40
CA TRP A 50 4.49 -6.02 -7.90
C TRP A 50 5.11 -6.83 -9.03
N VAL A 51 5.16 -8.16 -8.91
CA VAL A 51 5.66 -9.03 -9.98
C VAL A 51 4.81 -8.90 -11.25
N SER A 52 3.49 -8.89 -11.12
CA SER A 52 2.56 -8.71 -12.25
C SER A 52 2.79 -7.37 -12.96
N PHE A 53 2.94 -6.29 -12.18
CA PHE A 53 3.23 -4.98 -12.73
C PHE A 53 4.56 -4.95 -13.49
N ILE A 54 5.62 -5.53 -12.93
CA ILE A 54 6.94 -5.58 -13.58
C ILE A 54 6.88 -6.39 -14.89
N HIS A 55 6.12 -7.49 -14.90
CA HIS A 55 6.01 -8.37 -16.06
C HIS A 55 5.12 -7.78 -17.18
N GLY A 56 3.96 -7.22 -16.82
CA GLY A 56 2.90 -6.88 -17.79
C GLY A 56 2.37 -5.45 -17.71
N GLY A 57 2.86 -4.61 -16.80
CA GLY A 57 2.37 -3.25 -16.58
C GLY A 57 0.99 -3.17 -15.90
N ASP A 58 0.43 -4.30 -15.47
CA ASP A 58 -0.84 -4.40 -14.76
C ASP A 58 -0.62 -5.10 -13.40
N PRO A 59 -0.84 -4.41 -12.27
CA PRO A 59 -0.65 -4.99 -10.94
C PRO A 59 -1.78 -5.93 -10.54
N ASN A 60 -2.89 -6.02 -11.27
CA ASN A 60 -4.02 -6.86 -10.90
C ASN A 60 -3.66 -8.36 -11.01
N VAL A 61 -3.86 -9.07 -9.90
CA VAL A 61 -3.71 -10.53 -9.81
C VAL A 61 -4.98 -11.14 -9.23
N ASP A 62 -5.33 -12.36 -9.64
CA ASP A 62 -6.49 -13.09 -9.16
C ASP A 62 -7.79 -12.23 -9.17
N ALA A 63 -8.40 -12.02 -8.00
CA ALA A 63 -9.62 -11.23 -7.80
C ALA A 63 -9.35 -9.77 -7.41
N VAL A 64 -8.13 -9.25 -7.58
CA VAL A 64 -7.84 -7.82 -7.39
C VAL A 64 -8.48 -7.04 -8.54
N GLN A 65 -9.17 -5.95 -8.20
CA GLN A 65 -9.83 -5.05 -9.14
C GLN A 65 -9.43 -3.62 -8.79
N TRP A 66 -8.20 -3.24 -9.15
CA TRP A 66 -7.71 -1.88 -9.03
C TRP A 66 -7.83 -1.17 -10.38
N PRO A 67 -8.75 -0.21 -10.53
CA PRO A 67 -8.90 0.52 -11.78
C PRO A 67 -7.67 1.38 -12.07
N LYS A 68 -7.42 1.62 -13.37
CA LYS A 68 -6.38 2.54 -13.82
C LYS A 68 -6.67 3.95 -13.30
N TYR A 69 -5.67 4.54 -12.64
CA TYR A 69 -5.75 5.91 -12.12
C TYR A 69 -5.90 6.93 -13.26
N SER A 70 -6.77 7.92 -13.09
CA SER A 70 -6.89 9.08 -13.98
C SER A 70 -7.47 10.28 -13.22
N GLY A 71 -7.32 11.51 -13.74
CA GLY A 71 -7.94 12.68 -13.11
C GLY A 71 -9.48 12.61 -13.04
N ALA A 72 -10.12 11.88 -13.95
CA ALA A 72 -11.56 11.64 -13.91
C ALA A 72 -11.96 10.49 -12.95
N ASN A 73 -11.01 9.64 -12.58
CA ASN A 73 -11.21 8.52 -11.65
C ASN A 73 -9.96 8.37 -10.75
N PRO A 74 -9.77 9.30 -9.80
CA PRO A 74 -8.59 9.31 -8.92
C PRO A 74 -8.81 8.29 -7.81
N THR A 75 -8.42 7.04 -8.05
CA THR A 75 -8.68 5.92 -7.13
C THR A 75 -7.39 5.27 -6.66
N ASN A 76 -7.18 5.30 -5.35
CA ASN A 76 -6.10 4.55 -4.69
C ASN A 76 -6.56 3.13 -4.37
N LEU A 77 -5.62 2.19 -4.37
CA LEU A 77 -5.78 0.89 -3.71
C LEU A 77 -5.12 0.97 -2.34
N VAL A 78 -5.93 0.81 -1.30
CA VAL A 78 -5.46 0.73 0.08
C VAL A 78 -5.26 -0.72 0.46
N PHE A 79 -4.09 -1.03 0.98
CA PHE A 79 -3.80 -2.31 1.62
C PHE A 79 -4.17 -2.24 3.10
N ASP A 80 -4.97 -3.18 3.56
CA ASP A 80 -5.53 -3.20 4.91
C ASP A 80 -5.67 -4.64 5.43
N PRO A 81 -4.75 -5.13 6.28
CA PRO A 81 -4.77 -6.50 6.77
C PRO A 81 -5.89 -6.77 7.78
N SER A 82 -6.71 -5.77 8.14
CA SER A 82 -7.89 -5.94 8.99
C SER A 82 -9.15 -6.31 8.20
N ARG A 83 -9.12 -6.23 6.87
CA ARG A 83 -10.25 -6.59 5.99
C ARG A 83 -10.10 -8.01 5.45
N ASP A 84 -11.24 -8.68 5.22
CA ASP A 84 -11.30 -10.03 4.64
C ASP A 84 -10.55 -10.16 3.29
N ASN A 85 -10.57 -9.07 2.51
CA ASN A 85 -9.92 -9.00 1.22
C ASN A 85 -8.53 -8.33 1.29
N LEU A 86 -8.02 -7.97 2.46
CA LEU A 86 -6.71 -7.32 2.65
C LEU A 86 -6.54 -5.97 1.93
N ARG A 87 -7.61 -5.45 1.30
CA ARG A 87 -7.56 -4.31 0.39
C ARG A 87 -8.92 -3.66 0.20
N TYR A 88 -8.92 -2.41 -0.26
CA TYR A 88 -10.09 -1.72 -0.81
C TYR A 88 -9.67 -0.54 -1.68
N THR A 89 -10.59 -0.03 -2.50
CA THR A 89 -10.38 1.19 -3.26
C THR A 89 -10.97 2.39 -2.54
N GLU A 90 -10.30 3.53 -2.62
CA GLU A 90 -10.82 4.81 -2.10
C GLU A 90 -10.55 5.95 -3.09
N VAL A 91 -11.30 7.04 -2.94
CA VAL A 91 -11.07 8.27 -3.71
C VAL A 91 -9.81 8.95 -3.18
N ASP A 92 -8.92 9.33 -4.09
CA ASP A 92 -7.67 10.04 -3.79
C ASP A 92 -7.92 11.56 -3.69
N ASP A 93 -8.54 12.00 -2.59
CA ASP A 93 -8.86 13.42 -2.32
C ASP A 93 -8.04 14.03 -1.17
N TYR A 94 -7.25 13.22 -0.46
CA TYR A 94 -6.60 13.63 0.79
C TYR A 94 -5.66 14.85 0.65
N ARG A 95 -4.96 14.99 -0.48
CA ARG A 95 -4.00 16.08 -0.74
C ARG A 95 -4.38 16.99 -1.90
N GLU A 96 -5.62 16.95 -2.36
CA GLU A 96 -6.06 17.68 -3.56
C GLU A 96 -5.67 19.16 -3.51
N ALA A 97 -6.07 19.90 -2.46
CA ALA A 97 -5.76 21.32 -2.32
C ALA A 97 -4.26 21.64 -2.26
N GLY A 98 -3.45 20.75 -1.67
CA GLY A 98 -2.00 20.93 -1.60
C GLY A 98 -1.32 20.71 -2.95
N ILE A 99 -1.75 19.68 -3.69
CA ILE A 99 -1.28 19.41 -5.05
C ILE A 99 -1.66 20.56 -5.98
N ASP A 100 -2.91 21.03 -5.90
CA ASP A 100 -3.41 22.15 -6.70
C ASP A 100 -2.60 23.43 -6.48
N TYR A 101 -2.31 23.77 -5.22
CA TYR A 101 -1.46 24.91 -4.88
C TYR A 101 -0.06 24.80 -5.50
N LEU A 102 0.59 23.64 -5.38
CA LEU A 102 1.92 23.42 -5.96
C LEU A 102 1.92 23.61 -7.48
N LEU A 103 0.95 22.99 -8.17
CA LEU A 103 0.85 23.02 -9.62
C LEU A 103 0.53 24.41 -10.17
N ASN A 104 -0.35 25.16 -9.52
CA ASN A 104 -0.90 26.39 -10.08
C ASN A 104 -0.29 27.68 -9.50
N SER A 105 0.46 27.59 -8.39
CA SER A 105 0.99 28.78 -7.70
C SER A 105 2.50 28.76 -7.46
N VAL A 106 3.15 27.59 -7.46
CA VAL A 106 4.59 27.49 -7.18
C VAL A 106 5.42 27.20 -8.43
N PHE A 107 4.95 26.28 -9.27
CA PHE A 107 5.69 25.83 -10.46
C PHE A 107 5.29 26.54 -11.76
N VAL A 108 4.64 27.70 -11.64
CA VAL A 108 4.21 28.58 -12.74
C VAL A 108 5.22 29.68 -13.03
#